data_AF-A0A1D2R4F6-F1
#
_entry.id   AF-A0A1D2R4F6-F1
#
_cell.length_a   1.000
_cell.length_b   1.000
_cell.length_c   1.000
_cell.angle_alpha   90.00
_cell.angle_beta   90.00
_cell.angle_gamma   90.00
#
_symmetry.space_group_name_H-M   'P 1'
#
loop_
_entity.id
_entity.type
_entity.pdbx_description
1 polymer ?
#
loop_
_entity_poly.entity_id
_entity_poly.type
_entity_poly.pdbx_seq_one_letter_code
_entity_poly.pdbx_strand_id
1 'polypeptide(L)'
;MSVPYHKEIYSSRTLKLMVNFSGIGKDDIANASDLKLEIYAYDKNTFDLVFLETLDIEHIRKLFNYLNRISVIKDDSIEKSGKFVEAEKGLMDLKSLLESSEKQKVLEFIINNEIIPDDLTLVLQNVQRKKAIEQFEEMLKKDLTEHIWQKWFKENDWVLGSEFVRVLDERNIDTKNIADFLMKAYDGFLDIVEIKRPEGNLKFWMDAKDHGNYVPTTDLIKAITQTSNYIYEVEREVNSAKFLERMDNVKIIKPRSVLIFGRSDNWGAEQKEAYRILNSSHHNLTILTYDHVLERAKRII
;
A
#
# COMPACT_ATOMS: atom_id res chain seq x y z
N MET A 1 2.03 31.97 34.08
CA MET A 1 3.05 31.05 33.56
C MET A 1 2.33 30.20 32.53
N SER A 2 2.66 30.31 31.24
CA SER A 2 2.04 29.47 30.21
C SER A 2 2.41 28.03 30.51
N VAL A 3 1.40 27.18 30.72
CA VAL A 3 1.62 25.74 30.81
C VAL A 3 2.17 25.30 29.45
N PRO A 4 3.35 24.68 29.37
CA PRO A 4 3.82 24.16 28.10
C PRO A 4 2.90 23.01 27.68
N TYR A 5 2.20 23.15 26.56
CA TYR A 5 1.34 22.09 26.02
C TYR A 5 2.11 21.10 25.16
N HIS A 6 3.38 20.84 25.52
CA HIS A 6 4.19 19.86 24.83
C HIS A 6 3.99 18.46 25.42
N LYS A 7 3.92 17.45 24.55
CA LYS A 7 3.87 16.04 24.95
C LYS A 7 4.80 15.23 24.06
N GLU A 8 5.65 14.42 24.69
CA GLU A 8 6.41 13.38 24.00
C GLU A 8 5.42 12.27 23.61
N ILE A 9 5.37 11.95 22.31
CA ILE A 9 4.51 10.88 21.79
C ILE A 9 5.31 9.66 21.32
N TYR A 10 6.62 9.83 21.06
CA TYR A 10 7.53 8.73 20.74
C TYR A 10 8.99 9.09 21.05
N SER A 11 9.79 8.09 21.41
CA SER A 11 11.22 8.26 21.70
C SER A 11 11.98 6.98 21.33
N SER A 12 13.03 7.15 20.53
CA SER A 12 13.96 6.08 20.16
C SER A 12 15.36 6.35 20.75
N ARG A 13 16.37 5.59 20.30
CA ARG A 13 17.77 5.85 20.69
C ARG A 13 18.27 7.21 20.19
N THR A 14 17.89 7.61 18.98
CA THR A 14 18.42 8.80 18.32
C THR A 14 17.39 9.90 18.12
N LEU A 15 16.09 9.62 18.19
CA LEU A 15 15.03 10.59 17.87
C LEU A 15 14.04 10.75 19.01
N LYS A 16 13.53 11.97 19.20
CA LYS A 16 12.35 12.27 20.00
C LYS A 16 11.29 12.93 19.12
N LEU A 17 10.05 12.47 19.24
CA LEU A 17 8.88 13.01 18.57
C LEU A 17 7.95 13.67 19.60
N MET A 18 7.62 14.92 19.34
CA MET A 18 6.87 15.79 20.23
C MET A 18 5.63 16.32 19.51
N VAL A 19 4.59 16.60 20.28
CA VAL A 19 3.48 17.46 19.88
C VAL A 19 3.41 18.66 20.81
N ASN A 20 3.02 19.82 20.32
CA ASN A 20 2.84 21.04 21.10
C ASN A 20 1.62 21.83 20.62
N PHE A 21 0.81 22.34 21.55
CA PHE A 21 -0.21 23.33 21.19
C PHE A 21 0.32 24.75 21.39
N SER A 22 0.15 25.59 20.37
CA SER A 22 0.51 27.01 20.40
C SER A 22 -0.72 27.89 20.09
N GLY A 23 -0.60 29.21 20.32
CA GLY A 23 -1.74 30.14 20.18
C GLY A 23 -2.65 30.22 21.41
N ILE A 24 -2.14 29.80 22.57
CA ILE A 24 -2.87 29.84 23.85
C ILE A 24 -2.51 31.13 24.59
N GLY A 25 -3.54 31.89 24.96
CA GLY A 25 -3.41 33.19 25.62
C GLY A 25 -2.93 33.10 27.07
N LYS A 26 -2.82 34.26 27.73
CA LYS A 26 -2.23 34.39 29.08
C LYS A 26 -3.02 33.70 30.20
N ASP A 27 -4.28 33.34 29.95
CA ASP A 27 -5.20 32.70 30.89
C ASP A 27 -5.57 31.25 30.48
N ASP A 28 -4.72 30.60 29.68
CA ASP A 28 -4.97 29.27 29.10
C ASP A 28 -6.22 29.21 28.19
N ILE A 29 -6.64 30.37 27.68
CA ILE A 29 -7.73 30.53 26.72
C ILE A 29 -7.14 30.71 25.33
N ALA A 30 -7.61 29.92 24.36
CA ALA A 30 -7.26 30.06 22.95
C ALA A 30 -8.51 30.34 22.11
N ASN A 31 -8.39 31.25 21.15
CA ASN A 31 -9.37 31.34 20.07
C ASN A 31 -9.12 30.22 19.07
N ALA A 32 -10.20 29.70 18.47
CA ALA A 32 -10.10 28.64 17.48
C ALA A 32 -9.22 29.02 16.27
N SER A 33 -9.20 30.30 15.87
CA SER A 33 -8.38 30.79 14.76
C SER A 33 -6.88 30.82 15.08
N ASP A 34 -6.55 30.91 16.37
CA ASP A 34 -5.18 31.15 16.83
C ASP A 34 -4.51 29.85 17.27
N LEU A 35 -5.31 28.84 17.64
CA LEU A 35 -4.84 27.53 18.09
C LEU A 35 -4.17 26.75 16.96
N LYS A 36 -2.96 26.27 17.23
CA LYS A 36 -2.19 25.41 16.32
C LYS A 36 -1.63 24.20 17.05
N LEU A 37 -1.43 23.11 16.31
CA LEU A 37 -0.77 21.90 16.76
C LEU A 37 0.52 21.72 15.97
N GLU A 38 1.64 21.83 16.66
CA GLU A 38 2.96 21.58 16.13
C GLU A 38 3.33 20.11 16.39
N ILE A 39 3.71 19.39 15.35
CA ILE A 39 4.25 18.03 15.44
C ILE A 39 5.68 18.10 14.94
N TYR A 40 6.64 17.73 15.78
CA TYR A 40 8.06 17.88 15.44
C TYR A 40 8.93 16.78 16.03
N ALA A 41 10.03 16.48 15.36
CA ALA A 41 11.05 15.58 15.88
C ALA A 41 12.43 16.22 15.85
N TYR A 42 13.26 15.84 16.81
CA TYR A 42 14.67 16.26 16.87
C TYR A 42 15.60 15.09 17.18
N ASP A 43 16.84 15.19 16.72
CA ASP A 43 17.91 14.26 17.07
C ASP A 43 18.35 14.47 18.52
N LYS A 44 18.44 13.40 19.31
CA LYS A 44 18.74 13.48 20.75
C LYS A 44 20.20 13.81 21.06
N ASN A 45 21.11 13.58 20.10
CA ASN A 45 22.53 13.79 20.26
C ASN A 45 22.92 15.19 19.83
N THR A 46 22.39 15.65 18.68
CA THR A 46 22.73 16.96 18.12
C THR A 46 21.73 18.05 18.49
N PHE A 47 20.51 17.67 18.93
CA PHE A 47 19.36 18.56 19.15
C PHE A 47 18.86 19.25 17.88
N ASP A 48 19.28 18.78 16.71
CA ASP A 48 18.82 19.32 15.43
C ASP A 48 17.38 18.90 15.15
N LEU A 49 16.60 19.85 14.65
CA LEU A 49 15.23 19.61 14.18
C LEU A 49 15.28 18.75 12.91
N VAL A 50 14.61 17.59 12.95
CA VAL A 50 14.52 16.65 11.83
C VAL A 50 13.30 16.96 10.97
N PHE A 51 12.19 17.32 11.61
CA PHE A 51 11.01 17.85 10.93
C PHE A 51 10.15 18.68 11.89
N LEU A 52 9.34 19.58 11.32
CA LEU A 52 8.28 20.31 12.00
C LEU A 52 7.14 20.49 11.02
N GLU A 53 5.95 20.09 11.45
CA GLU A 53 4.69 20.39 10.76
C GLU A 53 3.76 21.13 11.71
N THR A 54 2.99 22.08 11.16
CA THR A 54 2.04 22.88 11.93
C THR A 54 0.65 22.73 11.34
N LEU A 55 -0.26 22.20 12.15
CA LEU A 55 -1.66 22.05 11.80
C LEU A 55 -2.47 23.21 12.37
N ASP A 56 -3.32 23.79 11.53
CA ASP A 56 -4.37 24.72 11.97
C ASP A 56 -5.58 23.97 12.55
N ILE A 57 -6.55 24.72 13.04
CA ILE A 57 -7.76 24.17 13.67
C ILE A 57 -8.58 23.25 12.76
N GLU A 58 -8.60 23.51 11.45
CA GLU A 58 -9.34 22.65 10.51
C GLU A 58 -8.66 21.29 10.40
N HIS A 59 -7.34 21.28 10.23
CA HIS A 59 -6.54 20.06 10.14
C HIS A 59 -6.51 19.30 11.47
N ILE A 60 -6.46 19.99 12.61
CA ILE A 60 -6.55 19.38 13.94
C ILE A 60 -7.87 18.63 14.10
N ARG A 61 -9.00 19.24 13.70
CA ARG A 61 -10.32 18.61 13.77
C ARG A 61 -10.39 17.37 12.88
N LYS A 62 -9.85 17.43 11.66
CA LYS A 62 -9.77 16.28 10.75
C LYS A 62 -8.96 15.14 11.38
N LEU A 63 -7.78 15.43 11.93
CA LEU A 63 -6.94 14.44 12.60
C LEU A 63 -7.63 13.82 13.82
N PHE A 64 -8.23 14.63 14.68
CA PHE A 64 -8.97 14.14 15.84
C PHE A 64 -10.10 13.21 15.43
N ASN A 65 -10.92 13.62 14.46
CA ASN A 65 -12.03 12.80 13.97
C ASN A 65 -11.54 11.47 13.36
N TYR A 66 -10.42 11.49 12.63
CA TYR A 66 -9.80 10.28 12.10
C TYR A 66 -9.36 9.32 13.21
N LEU A 67 -8.60 9.81 14.20
CA LEU A 67 -8.11 9.00 15.32
C LEU A 67 -9.26 8.44 16.17
N ASN A 68 -10.30 9.25 16.40
CA ASN A 68 -11.46 8.89 17.22
C ASN A 68 -12.35 7.80 16.59
N ARG A 69 -12.17 7.46 15.30
CA ARG A 69 -12.87 6.36 14.63
C ARG A 69 -12.23 5.00 14.85
N ILE A 70 -11.00 4.99 15.34
CA ILE A 70 -10.29 3.76 15.61
C ILE A 70 -10.66 3.38 17.04
N SER A 71 -11.52 2.37 17.19
CA SER A 71 -12.12 2.00 18.49
C SER A 71 -11.07 1.75 19.58
N VAL A 72 -9.96 1.09 19.22
CA VAL A 72 -8.82 0.84 20.12
C VAL A 72 -8.01 2.09 20.48
N ILE A 73 -8.14 3.19 19.72
CA ILE A 73 -7.52 4.48 20.04
C ILE A 73 -8.48 5.31 20.91
N LYS A 74 -9.79 5.23 20.65
CA LYS A 74 -10.83 5.95 21.39
C LYS A 74 -11.05 5.39 22.80
N ASP A 75 -11.02 4.07 22.94
CA ASP A 75 -11.30 3.35 24.18
C ASP A 75 -10.15 2.37 24.48
N ASP A 76 -9.39 2.68 25.53
CA ASP A 76 -8.21 1.93 25.96
C ASP A 76 -8.54 0.58 26.60
N SER A 77 -9.81 0.29 26.88
CA SER A 77 -10.28 -1.02 27.33
C SER A 77 -10.51 -2.03 26.19
N ILE A 78 -10.53 -1.56 24.94
CA ILE A 78 -10.73 -2.42 23.76
C ILE A 78 -9.37 -2.92 23.25
N GLU A 79 -9.06 -4.20 23.48
CA GLU A 79 -7.77 -4.78 23.08
C GLU A 79 -7.71 -5.24 21.60
N LYS A 80 -8.86 -5.34 20.93
CA LYS A 80 -8.97 -5.78 19.52
C LYS A 80 -10.03 -4.98 18.77
N SER A 81 -9.63 -4.29 17.71
CA SER A 81 -10.60 -3.75 16.75
C SER A 81 -11.13 -4.89 15.87
N GLY A 82 -12.28 -5.46 16.22
CA GLY A 82 -13.01 -6.34 15.32
C GLY A 82 -13.61 -5.51 14.17
N LYS A 83 -12.91 -5.45 13.04
CA LYS A 83 -13.17 -4.59 11.85
C LYS A 83 -12.75 -3.14 12.08
N PHE A 84 -11.68 -2.73 11.40
CA PHE A 84 -11.24 -1.34 11.37
C PHE A 84 -12.37 -0.51 10.73
N VAL A 85 -12.78 0.55 11.42
CA VAL A 85 -13.99 1.36 11.19
C VAL A 85 -15.25 0.71 11.77
N GLU A 86 -15.60 1.10 13.01
CA GLU A 86 -16.98 1.11 13.48
C GLU A 86 -17.77 1.99 12.54
N ALA A 87 -18.26 1.32 11.53
CA ALA A 87 -19.26 1.84 10.65
C ALA A 87 -20.52 2.00 11.49
N GLU A 88 -20.71 3.20 12.07
CA GLU A 88 -21.97 3.58 12.71
C GLU A 88 -23.11 3.12 11.79
N LYS A 89 -24.17 2.61 12.42
CA LYS A 89 -25.37 1.94 11.87
C LYS A 89 -25.79 2.35 10.45
N GLY A 90 -25.55 3.60 10.07
CA GLY A 90 -25.63 4.13 8.71
C GLY A 90 -24.82 3.49 7.58
N LEU A 91 -23.72 2.81 7.89
CA LEU A 91 -22.77 2.32 6.88
C LEU A 91 -23.16 0.97 6.28
N MET A 92 -23.94 0.16 7.00
CA MET A 92 -24.60 -1.00 6.39
C MET A 92 -25.78 -0.58 5.51
N ASP A 93 -26.49 0.47 5.91
CA ASP A 93 -27.60 1.04 5.15
C ASP A 93 -27.09 1.66 3.83
N LEU A 94 -26.00 2.44 3.87
CA LEU A 94 -25.37 3.01 2.68
C LEU A 94 -24.89 1.93 1.69
N LYS A 95 -24.34 0.80 2.18
CA LYS A 95 -23.94 -0.34 1.33
C LYS A 95 -25.15 -0.93 0.60
N SER A 96 -26.26 -1.18 1.30
CA SER A 96 -27.49 -1.71 0.71
C SER A 96 -28.18 -0.73 -0.25
N LEU A 97 -28.06 0.58 0.01
CA LEU A 97 -28.62 1.66 -0.80
C LEU A 97 -27.81 1.95 -2.08
N LEU A 98 -26.48 1.80 -2.04
CA LEU A 98 -25.62 1.93 -3.22
C LEU A 98 -25.81 0.76 -4.21
N GLU A 99 -26.33 -0.36 -3.75
CA GLU A 99 -26.70 -1.52 -4.56
C GLU A 99 -28.11 -1.38 -5.18
N SER A 100 -28.91 -0.38 -4.79
CA SER A 100 -30.25 -0.12 -5.32
C SER A 100 -30.32 1.11 -6.23
N SER A 101 -31.32 1.16 -7.11
CA SER A 101 -31.57 2.25 -8.08
C SER A 101 -32.07 3.57 -7.47
N GLU A 102 -31.88 3.80 -6.17
CA GLU A 102 -32.49 4.89 -5.41
C GLU A 102 -31.47 5.94 -4.95
N LYS A 103 -30.80 6.58 -5.91
CA LYS A 103 -29.80 7.65 -5.69
C LYS A 103 -30.27 8.77 -4.75
N GLN A 104 -31.58 9.00 -4.66
CA GLN A 104 -32.19 10.05 -3.85
C GLN A 104 -32.19 9.73 -2.35
N LYS A 105 -32.38 8.46 -1.98
CA LYS A 105 -32.30 8.02 -0.57
C LYS A 105 -30.87 8.04 -0.04
N VAL A 106 -29.88 7.80 -0.91
CA VAL A 106 -28.46 7.94 -0.58
C VAL A 106 -28.12 9.38 -0.20
N LEU A 107 -28.62 10.36 -0.96
CA LEU A 107 -28.40 11.78 -0.68
C LEU A 107 -29.05 12.22 0.63
N GLU A 108 -30.29 11.80 0.89
CA GLU A 108 -30.97 12.06 2.17
C GLU A 108 -30.24 11.42 3.35
N PHE A 109 -29.73 10.20 3.18
CA PHE A 109 -28.95 9.51 4.20
C PHE A 109 -27.66 10.26 4.54
N ILE A 110 -26.93 10.74 3.53
CA ILE A 110 -25.69 11.52 3.70
C ILE A 110 -25.97 12.83 4.44
N ILE A 111 -27.03 13.56 4.03
CA ILE A 111 -27.41 14.85 4.63
C ILE A 111 -27.85 14.67 6.08
N ASN A 112 -28.70 13.68 6.36
CA ASN A 112 -29.30 13.48 7.69
C ASN A 112 -28.30 12.99 8.74
N ASN A 113 -27.20 12.36 8.33
CA ASN A 113 -26.17 11.84 9.22
C ASN A 113 -24.87 12.65 9.20
N GLU A 114 -24.87 13.84 8.59
CA GLU A 114 -23.71 14.74 8.49
C GLU A 114 -22.42 14.03 8.00
N ILE A 115 -22.55 13.08 7.07
CA ILE A 115 -21.40 12.30 6.60
C ILE A 115 -20.42 13.24 5.89
N ILE A 116 -19.22 13.33 6.44
CA ILE A 116 -18.16 14.21 5.91
C ILE A 116 -17.68 13.63 4.56
N PRO A 117 -17.35 14.46 3.55
CA PRO A 117 -16.89 13.99 2.25
C PRO A 117 -15.75 12.96 2.28
N ASP A 118 -14.85 13.06 3.26
CA ASP A 118 -13.74 12.12 3.45
C ASP A 118 -14.23 10.71 3.81
N ASP A 119 -15.34 10.61 4.54
CA ASP A 119 -15.94 9.34 4.99
C ASP A 119 -16.63 8.66 3.83
N LEU A 120 -17.37 9.45 3.05
CA LEU A 120 -17.96 9.00 1.82
C LEU A 120 -16.87 8.48 0.86
N THR A 121 -15.75 9.20 0.75
CA THR A 121 -14.62 8.79 -0.08
C THR A 121 -14.02 7.47 0.41
N LEU A 122 -13.77 7.31 1.71
CA LEU A 122 -13.25 6.08 2.29
C LEU A 122 -14.19 4.89 2.02
N VAL A 123 -15.50 5.11 2.17
CA VAL A 123 -16.51 4.07 1.94
C VAL A 123 -16.58 3.68 0.47
N LEU A 124 -16.61 4.66 -0.43
CA LEU A 124 -16.59 4.42 -1.87
C LEU A 124 -15.34 3.66 -2.29
N GLN A 125 -14.17 4.04 -1.75
CA GLN A 125 -12.92 3.30 -1.96
C GLN A 125 -13.01 1.87 -1.44
N ASN A 126 -13.54 1.64 -0.24
CA ASN A 126 -13.69 0.28 0.30
C ASN A 126 -14.65 -0.57 -0.55
N VAL A 127 -15.77 0.00 -1.00
CA VAL A 127 -16.70 -0.67 -1.92
C VAL A 127 -16.02 -1.01 -3.25
N GLN A 128 -15.25 -0.09 -3.81
CA GLN A 128 -14.49 -0.33 -5.04
C GLN A 128 -13.44 -1.45 -4.84
N ARG A 129 -12.70 -1.44 -3.73
CA ARG A 129 -11.71 -2.48 -3.40
C ARG A 129 -12.34 -3.87 -3.24
N LYS A 130 -13.52 -3.96 -2.61
CA LYS A 130 -14.27 -5.22 -2.51
C LYS A 130 -14.69 -5.74 -3.88
N LYS A 131 -15.25 -4.88 -4.74
CA LYS A 131 -15.59 -5.24 -6.13
C LYS A 131 -14.37 -5.67 -6.93
N ALA A 132 -13.23 -5.01 -6.73
CA ALA A 132 -11.98 -5.39 -7.36
C ALA A 132 -11.51 -6.78 -6.91
N ILE A 133 -11.59 -7.11 -5.62
CA ILE A 133 -11.26 -8.45 -5.10
C ILE A 133 -12.20 -9.51 -5.70
N GLU A 134 -13.51 -9.26 -5.73
CA GLU A 134 -14.48 -10.18 -6.35
C GLU A 134 -14.17 -10.39 -7.85
N GLN A 135 -13.85 -9.31 -8.56
CA GLN A 135 -13.42 -9.38 -9.95
C GLN A 135 -12.12 -10.19 -10.10
N PHE A 136 -11.15 -10.01 -9.20
CA PHE A 136 -9.90 -10.78 -9.20
C PHE A 136 -10.20 -12.27 -9.05
N GLU A 137 -11.03 -12.66 -8.08
CA GLU A 137 -11.44 -14.06 -7.89
C GLU A 137 -12.14 -14.65 -9.12
N GLU A 138 -12.98 -13.87 -9.79
CA GLU A 138 -13.63 -14.30 -11.04
C GLU A 138 -12.66 -14.38 -12.23
N MET A 139 -11.68 -13.49 -12.29
CA MET A 139 -10.62 -13.52 -13.29
C MET A 139 -9.71 -14.75 -13.12
N LEU A 140 -9.47 -15.16 -11.87
CA LEU A 140 -8.69 -16.34 -11.51
C LEU A 140 -9.35 -17.68 -11.89
N LYS A 141 -10.62 -17.67 -12.28
CA LYS A 141 -11.35 -18.85 -12.79
C LYS A 141 -11.31 -18.97 -14.31
N LYS A 142 -10.62 -18.05 -15.00
CA LYS A 142 -10.62 -17.90 -16.45
C LYS A 142 -9.17 -17.91 -16.96
N ASP A 143 -8.94 -18.52 -18.12
CA ASP A 143 -7.65 -18.44 -18.81
C ASP A 143 -7.53 -17.10 -19.57
N LEU A 144 -7.28 -16.03 -18.81
CA LEU A 144 -7.12 -14.67 -19.34
C LEU A 144 -5.68 -14.41 -19.79
N THR A 145 -5.55 -13.59 -20.83
CA THR A 145 -4.23 -13.17 -21.32
C THR A 145 -3.53 -12.24 -20.32
N GLU A 146 -2.19 -12.21 -20.39
CA GLU A 146 -1.34 -11.37 -19.55
C GLU A 146 -1.72 -9.88 -19.62
N HIS A 147 -2.08 -9.39 -20.81
CA HIS A 147 -2.54 -8.01 -20.99
C HIS A 147 -3.77 -7.65 -20.15
N ILE A 148 -4.72 -8.59 -19.97
CA ILE A 148 -5.91 -8.35 -19.14
C ILE A 148 -5.49 -8.20 -17.68
N TRP A 149 -4.54 -9.01 -17.22
CA TRP A 149 -3.97 -8.91 -15.87
C TRP A 149 -3.20 -7.60 -15.69
N GLN A 150 -2.31 -7.24 -16.61
CA GLN A 150 -1.60 -5.95 -16.58
C GLN A 150 -2.57 -4.77 -16.48
N LYS A 151 -3.65 -4.76 -17.27
CA LYS A 151 -4.66 -3.70 -17.18
C LYS A 151 -5.31 -3.66 -15.79
N TRP A 152 -5.73 -4.81 -15.28
CA TRP A 152 -6.38 -4.89 -13.98
C TRP A 152 -5.47 -4.44 -12.84
N PHE A 153 -4.20 -4.85 -12.84
CA PHE A 153 -3.20 -4.42 -11.86
C PHE A 153 -2.92 -2.92 -11.94
N LYS A 154 -2.93 -2.32 -13.14
CA LYS A 154 -2.78 -0.85 -13.28
C LYS A 154 -3.93 -0.10 -12.62
N GLU A 155 -5.15 -0.59 -12.77
CA GLU A 155 -6.36 0.02 -12.19
C GLU A 155 -6.50 -0.24 -10.68
N ASN A 156 -5.81 -1.27 -10.16
CA ASN A 156 -5.90 -1.75 -8.79
C ASN A 156 -4.52 -1.92 -8.14
N ASP A 157 -3.59 -1.00 -8.40
CA ASP A 157 -2.19 -1.08 -7.94
C ASP A 157 -2.02 -1.23 -6.42
N TRP A 158 -2.99 -0.74 -5.65
CA TRP A 158 -3.09 -0.92 -4.19
C TRP A 158 -2.98 -2.38 -3.72
N VAL A 159 -3.32 -3.37 -4.57
CA VAL A 159 -3.22 -4.80 -4.24
C VAL A 159 -1.78 -5.30 -4.15
N LEU A 160 -0.84 -4.57 -4.74
CA LEU A 160 0.59 -4.87 -4.67
C LEU A 160 1.15 -4.56 -3.26
N GLY A 161 0.40 -3.82 -2.45
CA GLY A 161 0.65 -3.57 -1.03
C GLY A 161 1.14 -2.15 -0.74
N SER A 162 1.40 -1.86 0.54
CA SER A 162 1.92 -0.58 1.02
C SER A 162 3.37 -0.29 0.62
N GLU A 163 4.02 -1.26 -0.04
CA GLU A 163 5.40 -1.12 -0.48
C GLU A 163 5.55 -0.09 -1.62
N PHE A 164 4.44 0.42 -2.17
CA PHE A 164 4.43 1.30 -3.35
C PHE A 164 3.65 2.60 -3.09
N VAL A 165 4.25 3.72 -3.49
CA VAL A 165 3.62 5.05 -3.46
C VAL A 165 2.79 5.30 -4.72
N ARG A 166 3.34 4.94 -5.89
CA ARG A 166 2.65 5.06 -7.18
C ARG A 166 3.33 4.27 -8.29
N VAL A 167 2.54 3.84 -9.27
CA VAL A 167 3.02 3.41 -10.59
C VAL A 167 3.45 4.62 -11.41
N LEU A 168 4.57 4.51 -12.12
CA LEU A 168 5.05 5.53 -13.05
C LEU A 168 4.37 5.36 -14.42
N ASP A 169 4.19 6.46 -15.14
CA ASP A 169 3.62 6.42 -16.49
C ASP A 169 4.59 5.79 -17.52
N GLU A 170 5.89 5.84 -17.25
CA GLU A 170 6.93 5.22 -18.05
C GLU A 170 7.12 3.74 -17.67
N ARG A 171 7.41 2.92 -18.69
CA ARG A 171 7.67 1.48 -18.58
C ARG A 171 8.95 1.05 -19.28
N ASN A 172 9.43 1.87 -20.22
CA ASN A 172 10.63 1.59 -20.99
C ASN A 172 11.87 1.89 -20.16
N ILE A 173 12.55 0.83 -19.75
CA ILE A 173 13.88 0.93 -19.17
C ILE A 173 14.84 1.43 -20.26
N ASP A 174 14.81 0.75 -21.41
CA ASP A 174 15.51 1.17 -22.62
C ASP A 174 14.67 0.82 -23.88
N THR A 175 15.30 0.86 -25.06
CA THR A 175 14.63 0.55 -26.35
C THR A 175 14.16 -0.91 -26.52
N LYS A 176 14.65 -1.83 -25.69
CA LYS A 176 14.44 -3.28 -25.77
C LYS A 176 13.77 -3.85 -24.52
N ASN A 177 13.99 -3.21 -23.37
CA ASN A 177 13.55 -3.66 -22.07
C ASN A 177 12.35 -2.82 -21.60
N ILE A 178 11.17 -3.43 -21.65
CA ILE A 178 9.90 -2.82 -21.27
C ILE A 178 9.34 -3.65 -20.12
N ALA A 179 9.33 -3.08 -18.91
CA ALA A 179 8.74 -3.73 -17.75
C ALA A 179 7.20 -3.57 -17.78
N ASP A 180 6.49 -4.44 -17.06
CA ASP A 180 5.05 -4.24 -16.90
C ASP A 180 4.73 -2.95 -16.14
N PHE A 181 5.46 -2.73 -15.04
CA PHE A 181 5.41 -1.50 -14.26
C PHE A 181 6.79 -1.09 -13.74
N LEU A 182 7.06 0.20 -13.82
CA LEU A 182 8.04 0.88 -13.00
C LEU A 182 7.29 1.67 -11.95
N MET A 183 7.79 1.69 -10.71
CA MET A 183 7.06 2.28 -9.59
C MET A 183 8.00 2.95 -8.61
N LYS A 184 7.48 3.96 -7.93
CA LYS A 184 8.14 4.54 -6.77
C LYS A 184 7.70 3.75 -5.53
N ALA A 185 8.62 3.04 -4.91
CA ALA A 185 8.40 2.36 -3.65
C ALA A 185 8.16 3.34 -2.50
N TYR A 186 7.65 2.85 -1.36
CA TYR A 186 7.33 3.64 -0.18
C TYR A 186 8.54 4.38 0.41
N ASP A 187 9.72 3.80 0.28
CA ASP A 187 11.02 4.37 0.67
C ASP A 187 11.54 5.41 -0.36
N GLY A 188 10.80 5.61 -1.45
CA GLY A 188 11.05 6.62 -2.47
C GLY A 188 11.98 6.19 -3.60
N PHE A 189 12.37 4.92 -3.67
CA PHE A 189 13.24 4.38 -4.71
C PHE A 189 12.45 3.75 -5.87
N LEU A 190 13.11 3.60 -7.02
CA LEU A 190 12.54 2.94 -8.19
C LEU A 190 12.58 1.42 -8.02
N ASP A 191 11.41 0.78 -8.07
CA ASP A 191 11.24 -0.67 -8.11
C ASP A 191 10.46 -1.09 -9.37
N ILE A 192 10.47 -2.40 -9.65
CA ILE A 192 9.94 -2.98 -10.89
C ILE A 192 8.88 -4.04 -10.55
N VAL A 193 7.77 -4.09 -11.28
CA VAL A 193 6.87 -5.25 -11.26
C VAL A 193 6.91 -5.93 -12.61
N GLU A 194 7.02 -7.24 -12.58
CA GLU A 194 6.83 -8.11 -13.73
C GLU A 194 5.70 -9.09 -13.45
N ILE A 195 4.85 -9.30 -14.45
CA ILE A 195 3.67 -10.16 -14.40
C ILE A 195 3.80 -11.22 -15.47
N LYS A 196 3.48 -12.45 -15.10
CA LYS A 196 3.27 -13.54 -16.05
C LYS A 196 1.89 -14.13 -15.80
N ARG A 197 1.11 -14.34 -16.86
CA ARG A 197 -0.26 -14.90 -16.75
C ARG A 197 -0.31 -16.12 -15.79
N PRO A 198 -1.37 -16.25 -14.97
CA PRO A 198 -1.44 -17.29 -13.94
C PRO A 198 -1.61 -18.70 -14.51
N GLU A 199 -2.23 -18.80 -15.69
CA GLU A 199 -2.55 -20.03 -16.40
C GLU A 199 -1.91 -20.00 -17.80
N GLY A 200 -2.05 -21.08 -18.59
CA GLY A 200 -1.50 -21.14 -19.96
C GLY A 200 -0.20 -21.90 -20.11
N ASN A 201 -0.17 -23.12 -19.57
CA ASN A 201 1.00 -24.01 -19.49
C ASN A 201 2.15 -23.55 -18.59
N LEU A 202 2.10 -22.33 -18.03
CA LEU A 202 3.06 -21.89 -17.03
C LEU A 202 2.81 -22.63 -15.71
N LYS A 203 3.82 -23.38 -15.26
CA LYS A 203 3.79 -24.09 -13.97
C LYS A 203 4.83 -23.48 -13.03
N PHE A 204 4.55 -23.40 -11.75
CA PHE A 204 5.51 -22.89 -10.77
C PHE A 204 6.57 -23.94 -10.43
N TRP A 205 6.12 -25.14 -10.03
CA TRP A 205 6.96 -26.29 -9.70
C TRP A 205 6.93 -27.32 -10.83
N MET A 206 8.03 -28.04 -11.01
CA MET A 206 8.04 -29.25 -11.82
C MET A 206 7.09 -30.31 -11.23
N ASP A 207 6.53 -31.16 -12.10
CA ASP A 207 5.60 -32.22 -11.68
C ASP A 207 6.31 -33.29 -10.82
N ALA A 208 7.57 -33.56 -11.11
CA ALA A 208 8.41 -34.46 -10.34
C ALA A 208 9.40 -33.67 -9.47
N LYS A 209 9.60 -34.16 -8.25
CA LYS A 209 10.68 -33.70 -7.36
C LYS A 209 12.03 -34.22 -7.85
N ASP A 210 13.08 -33.47 -7.56
CA ASP A 210 14.46 -33.92 -7.76
C ASP A 210 15.17 -34.09 -6.41
N HIS A 211 15.64 -35.30 -6.12
CA HIS A 211 16.24 -35.67 -4.83
C HIS A 211 15.38 -35.23 -3.61
N GLY A 212 14.05 -35.32 -3.73
CA GLY A 212 13.10 -34.92 -2.68
C GLY A 212 12.74 -33.43 -2.65
N ASN A 213 13.34 -32.60 -3.50
CA ASN A 213 13.13 -31.15 -3.53
C ASN A 213 12.12 -30.74 -4.59
N TYR A 214 11.34 -29.70 -4.29
CA TYR A 214 10.56 -29.00 -5.30
C TYR A 214 11.47 -28.12 -6.15
N VAL A 215 11.41 -28.30 -7.47
CA VAL A 215 12.27 -27.61 -8.42
C VAL A 215 11.44 -26.60 -9.22
N PRO A 216 11.84 -25.33 -9.30
CA PRO A 216 11.21 -24.35 -10.18
C PRO A 216 11.18 -24.84 -11.62
N THR A 217 10.10 -24.59 -12.35
CA THR A 217 10.08 -24.93 -13.78
C THR A 217 10.98 -24.00 -14.60
N THR A 218 11.32 -24.43 -15.81
CA THR A 218 11.99 -23.60 -16.81
C THR A 218 11.23 -22.29 -17.07
N ASP A 219 9.90 -22.28 -16.98
CA ASP A 219 9.11 -21.07 -17.20
C ASP A 219 9.28 -20.05 -16.07
N LEU A 220 9.28 -20.52 -14.81
CA LEU A 220 9.59 -19.67 -13.67
C LEU A 220 11.05 -19.17 -13.74
N ILE A 221 12.00 -20.04 -14.12
CA ILE A 221 13.40 -19.63 -14.29
C ILE A 221 13.56 -18.56 -15.39
N LYS A 222 12.85 -18.68 -16.52
CA LYS A 222 12.84 -17.66 -17.58
C LYS A 222 12.29 -16.33 -17.07
N ALA A 223 11.19 -16.35 -16.31
CA ALA A 223 10.61 -15.15 -15.72
C ALA A 223 11.58 -14.49 -14.73
N ILE A 224 12.18 -15.26 -13.81
CA ILE A 224 13.22 -14.78 -12.88
C ILE A 224 14.40 -14.15 -13.65
N THR A 225 14.83 -14.78 -14.73
CA THR A 225 15.93 -14.29 -15.58
C THR A 225 15.57 -12.95 -16.23
N GLN A 226 14.36 -12.85 -16.81
CA GLN A 226 13.86 -11.62 -17.40
C GLN A 226 13.80 -10.49 -16.36
N THR A 227 13.22 -10.75 -15.19
CA THR A 227 13.12 -9.77 -14.12
C THR A 227 14.49 -9.33 -13.61
N SER A 228 15.44 -10.26 -13.49
CA SER A 228 16.82 -9.95 -13.09
C SER A 228 17.52 -9.05 -14.12
N ASN A 229 17.27 -9.26 -15.41
CA ASN A 229 17.79 -8.38 -16.47
C ASN A 229 17.19 -6.98 -16.36
N TYR A 230 15.91 -6.83 -16.06
CA TYR A 230 15.30 -5.50 -15.87
C TYR A 230 15.93 -4.73 -14.71
N ILE A 231 16.20 -5.39 -13.59
CA ILE A 231 16.94 -4.79 -12.47
C ILE A 231 18.31 -4.28 -12.94
N TYR A 232 19.06 -5.12 -13.65
CA TYR A 232 20.38 -4.76 -14.18
C TYR A 232 20.33 -3.57 -15.14
N GLU A 233 19.38 -3.55 -16.07
CA GLU A 233 19.26 -2.45 -17.04
C GLU A 233 18.84 -1.14 -16.37
N VAL A 234 17.97 -1.19 -15.34
CA VAL A 234 17.67 -0.01 -14.52
C VAL A 234 18.92 0.47 -13.76
N GLU A 235 19.72 -0.43 -13.20
CA GLU A 235 20.98 -0.07 -12.54
C GLU A 235 21.97 0.62 -13.49
N ARG A 236 21.98 0.25 -14.77
CA ARG A 236 22.83 0.89 -15.80
C ARG A 236 22.41 2.34 -16.10
N GLU A 237 21.13 2.65 -15.95
CA GLU A 237 20.57 3.98 -16.24
C GLU A 237 20.67 4.97 -15.06
N VAL A 238 21.25 4.58 -13.91
CA VAL A 238 21.37 5.42 -12.70
C VAL A 238 22.01 6.80 -12.98
N ASN A 239 22.98 6.88 -13.90
CA ASN A 239 23.69 8.12 -14.23
C ASN A 239 23.10 8.85 -15.46
N SER A 240 22.01 8.34 -16.02
CA SER A 240 21.38 8.91 -17.21
C SER A 240 20.39 9.99 -16.80
N ALA A 241 20.79 11.27 -16.92
CA ALA A 241 19.93 12.40 -16.58
C ALA A 241 18.60 12.37 -17.35
N LYS A 242 18.64 11.96 -18.63
CA LYS A 242 17.44 11.78 -19.46
C LYS A 242 16.55 10.66 -18.93
N PHE A 243 17.13 9.55 -18.49
CA PHE A 243 16.35 8.46 -17.90
C PHE A 243 15.67 8.93 -16.60
N LEU A 244 16.43 9.55 -15.70
CA LEU A 244 15.92 10.06 -14.43
C LEU A 244 14.80 11.07 -14.63
N GLU A 245 14.91 11.98 -15.61
CA GLU A 245 13.86 12.94 -15.94
C GLU A 245 12.56 12.25 -16.37
N ARG A 246 12.65 11.21 -17.22
CA ARG A 246 11.47 10.40 -17.60
C ARG A 246 10.84 9.65 -16.42
N MET A 247 11.63 9.34 -15.40
CA MET A 247 11.18 8.68 -14.18
C MET A 247 10.80 9.67 -13.07
N ASP A 248 10.46 10.92 -13.39
CA ASP A 248 10.13 11.98 -12.43
C ASP A 248 11.20 12.18 -11.35
N ASN A 249 12.47 12.01 -11.71
CA ASN A 249 13.62 12.07 -10.80
C ASN A 249 13.53 11.12 -9.59
N VAL A 250 12.84 9.99 -9.74
CA VAL A 250 12.84 8.92 -8.73
C VAL A 250 14.27 8.39 -8.58
N LYS A 251 14.71 8.26 -7.33
CA LYS A 251 16.07 7.79 -7.03
C LYS A 251 16.20 6.31 -7.37
N ILE A 252 17.33 5.96 -7.99
CA ILE A 252 17.65 4.58 -8.35
C ILE A 252 18.84 4.16 -7.51
N ILE A 253 18.58 3.36 -6.48
CA ILE A 253 19.61 2.71 -5.66
C ILE A 253 19.11 1.30 -5.38
N LYS A 254 19.83 0.30 -5.89
CA LYS A 254 19.51 -1.12 -5.70
C LYS A 254 18.02 -1.43 -5.96
N PRO A 255 17.54 -1.19 -7.19
CA PRO A 255 16.15 -1.45 -7.55
C PRO A 255 15.79 -2.89 -7.23
N ARG A 256 14.61 -3.08 -6.65
CA ARG A 256 14.04 -4.39 -6.37
C ARG A 256 12.98 -4.70 -7.41
N SER A 257 12.60 -5.97 -7.49
CA SER A 257 11.47 -6.36 -8.29
C SER A 257 10.52 -7.32 -7.60
N VAL A 258 9.23 -7.17 -7.92
CA VAL A 258 8.19 -8.15 -7.63
C VAL A 258 7.82 -8.87 -8.92
N LEU A 259 8.03 -10.18 -8.95
CA LEU A 259 7.55 -11.06 -10.01
C LEU A 259 6.25 -11.72 -9.57
N ILE A 260 5.16 -11.50 -10.29
CA ILE A 260 3.88 -12.17 -10.08
C ILE A 260 3.76 -13.33 -11.06
N PHE A 261 3.77 -14.56 -10.56
CA PHE A 261 3.85 -15.78 -11.37
C PHE A 261 3.03 -16.93 -10.78
N GLY A 262 2.13 -17.48 -11.59
CA GLY A 262 1.44 -18.74 -11.31
C GLY A 262 0.46 -18.71 -10.12
N ARG A 263 -0.09 -19.90 -9.84
CA ARG A 263 -1.05 -20.16 -8.75
C ARG A 263 -0.45 -21.05 -7.67
N SER A 264 -0.90 -20.85 -6.43
CA SER A 264 -0.54 -21.64 -5.26
C SER A 264 -1.76 -22.17 -4.50
N ASP A 265 -2.95 -22.07 -5.09
CA ASP A 265 -4.22 -22.56 -4.55
C ASP A 265 -4.22 -24.07 -4.26
N ASN A 266 -3.45 -24.84 -5.05
CA ASN A 266 -3.29 -26.28 -4.88
C ASN A 266 -2.03 -26.71 -4.10
N TRP A 267 -1.29 -25.79 -3.49
CA TRP A 267 -0.03 -26.13 -2.81
C TRP A 267 -0.22 -26.76 -1.45
N GLY A 268 0.48 -27.88 -1.22
CA GLY A 268 0.66 -28.49 0.10
C GLY A 268 1.69 -27.76 0.97
N ALA A 269 1.85 -28.21 2.22
CA ALA A 269 2.77 -27.61 3.19
C ALA A 269 4.23 -27.57 2.67
N GLU A 270 4.72 -28.68 2.11
CA GLU A 270 6.09 -28.77 1.61
C GLU A 270 6.37 -27.81 0.42
N GLN A 271 5.39 -27.55 -0.43
CA GLN A 271 5.52 -26.57 -1.54
C GLN A 271 5.61 -25.14 -0.99
N LYS A 272 4.85 -24.84 0.07
CA LYS A 272 4.90 -23.53 0.75
C LYS A 272 6.25 -23.32 1.44
N GLU A 273 6.81 -24.36 2.06
CA GLU A 273 8.16 -24.34 2.62
C GLU A 273 9.23 -24.15 1.53
N ALA A 274 9.17 -24.92 0.45
CA ALA A 274 10.09 -24.76 -0.68
C ALA A 274 10.00 -23.37 -1.31
N TYR A 275 8.80 -22.80 -1.43
CA TYR A 275 8.59 -21.43 -1.90
C TYR A 275 9.26 -20.39 -0.98
N ARG A 276 9.16 -20.58 0.35
CA ARG A 276 9.80 -19.70 1.33
C ARG A 276 11.31 -19.75 1.19
N ILE A 277 11.88 -20.94 1.02
CA ILE A 277 13.32 -21.14 0.78
C ILE A 277 13.74 -20.47 -0.52
N LEU A 278 13.04 -20.72 -1.63
CA LEU A 278 13.31 -20.10 -2.93
C LEU A 278 13.33 -18.58 -2.83
N ASN A 279 12.28 -17.97 -2.27
CA ASN A 279 12.24 -16.52 -2.09
C ASN A 279 13.37 -15.99 -1.20
N SER A 280 13.75 -16.71 -0.15
CA SER A 280 14.85 -16.28 0.74
C SER A 280 16.22 -16.27 0.06
N SER A 281 16.37 -16.98 -1.06
CA SER A 281 17.61 -16.99 -1.84
C SER A 281 17.80 -15.74 -2.72
N HIS A 282 16.74 -14.93 -2.88
CA HIS A 282 16.77 -13.70 -3.67
C HIS A 282 16.84 -12.46 -2.77
N HIS A 283 17.75 -11.54 -3.09
CA HIS A 283 17.97 -10.31 -2.30
C HIS A 283 17.20 -9.10 -2.83
N ASN A 284 17.01 -9.03 -4.15
CA ASN A 284 16.39 -7.92 -4.86
C ASN A 284 15.18 -8.37 -5.70
N LEU A 285 14.75 -9.62 -5.56
CA LEU A 285 13.59 -10.18 -6.24
C LEU A 285 12.67 -10.82 -5.21
N THR A 286 11.39 -10.49 -5.26
CA THR A 286 10.32 -11.18 -4.54
C THR A 286 9.39 -11.82 -5.55
N ILE A 287 9.14 -13.12 -5.41
CA ILE A 287 8.22 -13.86 -6.26
C ILE A 287 6.91 -14.01 -5.51
N LEU A 288 5.81 -13.56 -6.07
CA LEU A 288 4.45 -13.76 -5.56
C LEU A 288 3.64 -14.61 -6.54
N THR A 289 2.72 -15.40 -6.02
CA THR A 289 1.67 -16.01 -6.84
C THR A 289 0.46 -15.08 -6.86
N TYR A 290 -0.46 -15.28 -7.80
CA TYR A 290 -1.71 -14.51 -7.80
C TYR A 290 -2.53 -14.73 -6.52
N ASP A 291 -2.45 -15.92 -5.91
CA ASP A 291 -3.12 -16.20 -4.63
C ASP A 291 -2.46 -15.44 -3.47
N HIS A 292 -1.13 -15.30 -3.46
CA HIS A 292 -0.44 -14.46 -2.47
C HIS A 292 -0.85 -12.98 -2.58
N VAL A 293 -1.00 -12.46 -3.80
CA VAL A 293 -1.49 -11.09 -4.04
C VAL A 293 -2.94 -10.96 -3.58
N LEU A 294 -3.81 -11.91 -3.95
CA LEU A 294 -5.21 -11.91 -3.53
C LEU A 294 -5.36 -11.95 -2.00
N GLU A 295 -4.58 -12.78 -1.32
CA GLU A 295 -4.56 -12.83 0.15
C GLU A 295 -4.11 -11.50 0.76
N ARG A 296 -3.10 -10.84 0.18
CA ARG A 296 -2.67 -9.51 0.63
C ARG A 296 -3.78 -8.47 0.45
N ALA A 297 -4.41 -8.43 -0.73
CA ALA A 297 -5.51 -7.52 -1.02
C ALA A 297 -6.66 -7.68 -0.01
N LYS A 298 -7.03 -8.93 0.31
CA LYS A 298 -8.06 -9.25 1.31
C LYS A 298 -7.71 -8.80 2.74
N ARG A 299 -6.43 -8.66 3.08
CA ARG A 299 -5.98 -8.19 4.41
C ARG A 299 -5.93 -6.66 4.52
N ILE A 300 -5.92 -5.95 3.39
CA ILE A 300 -5.93 -4.47 3.34
C ILE A 300 -7.34 -3.93 3.61
N ILE A 301 -8.38 -4.72 3.33
CA ILE A 301 -9.80 -4.34 3.48
C ILE A 301 -10.43 -4.79 4.79
#